data_AF-A0A9C7RKX4-F1
#
_entry.id   AF-A0A9C7RKX4-F1
#
_cell.length_a   1.000
_cell.length_b   1.000
_cell.length_c   1.000
_cell.angle_alpha   90.00
_cell.angle_beta   90.00
_cell.angle_gamma   90.00
#
_symmetry.space_group_name_H-M   'P 1'
#
loop_
_entity.id
_entity.type
_entity.pdbx_description
1 polymer ?
#
loop_
_entity_poly.entity_id
_entity_poly.type
_entity_poly.pdbx_seq_one_letter_code
_entity_poly.pdbx_strand_id
1 'polypeptide(L)' 'MLYGWWGKMMVVDLSKGSIDKEEIDEKVLKKYIGGRGLGAYLFVQHTRDPNV' A
#
# COMPACT_ATOMS: atom_id res chain seq x y z
N MET A 1 18.30 -4.04 4.98
CA MET A 1 17.41 -4.79 5.90
C MET A 1 16.43 -3.80 6.48
N LEU A 2 15.12 -4.07 6.36
CA LEU A 2 14.07 -3.19 6.87
C LEU A 2 13.90 -3.39 8.39
N TYR A 3 13.84 -2.29 9.13
CA TYR A 3 13.50 -2.27 10.55
C TYR A 3 12.35 -1.28 10.77
N GLY A 4 11.48 -1.53 11.76
CA GLY A 4 10.28 -0.73 12.03
C GLY A 4 9.10 -1.02 11.08
N TRP A 5 9.37 -1.27 9.79
CA TRP A 5 8.37 -1.70 8.82
C TRP A 5 8.38 -3.21 8.60
N TRP A 6 7.19 -3.76 8.37
CA TRP A 6 7.03 -5.16 7.97
C TRP A 6 7.40 -5.44 6.50
N GLY A 7 7.52 -4.42 5.66
CA GLY A 7 7.83 -4.58 4.24
C GLY A 7 6.68 -5.13 3.39
N LYS A 8 5.47 -5.26 3.95
CA LYS A 8 4.33 -5.90 3.28
C LYS A 8 2.99 -5.29 3.72
N MET A 9 1.97 -5.44 2.87
CA MET A 9 0.58 -5.14 3.17
C MET A 9 -0.31 -6.37 2.93
N MET A 10 -1.49 -6.37 3.54
CA MET A 10 -2.56 -7.28 3.15
C MET A 10 -3.49 -6.57 2.17
N VAL A 11 -3.85 -7.25 1.10
CA VAL A 11 -4.84 -6.80 0.12
C VAL A 11 -6.05 -7.71 0.25
N VAL A 12 -7.22 -7.10 0.44
CA VAL A 12 -8.49 -7.83 0.60
C VAL A 12 -9.40 -7.47 -0.56
N ASP A 13 -9.69 -8.45 -1.41
CA ASP A 13 -10.68 -8.31 -2.48
C ASP A 13 -12.05 -8.79 -1.95
N LEU A 14 -12.93 -7.83 -1.63
CA LEU A 14 -14.25 -8.13 -1.08
C LEU A 14 -15.22 -8.73 -2.12
N SER A 15 -14.98 -8.52 -3.42
CA SER A 15 -15.80 -9.12 -4.47
C SER A 15 -15.48 -10.60 -4.67
N LYS A 16 -14.22 -10.99 -4.47
CA LYS A 16 -13.77 -12.39 -4.57
C LYS A 16 -13.69 -13.12 -3.23
N GLY A 17 -13.71 -12.39 -2.12
CA GLY A 17 -13.48 -12.94 -0.78
C GLY A 17 -12.06 -13.44 -0.56
N SER A 18 -11.06 -12.91 -1.28
CA SER A 18 -9.66 -13.32 -1.17
C SER A 18 -8.84 -12.37 -0.30
N ILE A 19 -7.76 -12.92 0.28
CA ILE A 19 -6.78 -12.18 1.07
C ILE A 19 -5.39 -12.52 0.55
N ASP A 20 -4.69 -11.50 0.09
CA ASP A 20 -3.34 -11.61 -0.46
C ASP A 20 -2.34 -10.83 0.39
N LYS A 21 -1.08 -11.24 0.36
CA LYS A 21 0.04 -10.53 1.00
C LYS A 21 0.94 -9.99 -0.10
N GLU A 22 1.08 -8.68 -0.17
CA GLU A 22 1.91 -8.01 -1.17
C GLU A 22 3.11 -7.34 -0.51
N GLU A 23 4.27 -7.41 -1.15
CA GLU A 23 5.46 -6.68 -0.72
C GLU A 23 5.37 -5.20 -1.10
N ILE A 24 5.87 -4.33 -0.23
CA ILE A 24 5.97 -2.90 -0.49
C ILE A 24 7.43 -2.58 -0.73
N ASP A 25 7.75 -1.96 -1.88
CA ASP A 25 9.11 -1.52 -2.20
C ASP A 25 9.68 -0.65 -1.06
N GLU A 26 10.87 -1.00 -0.59
CA GLU A 26 11.60 -0.28 0.45
C GLU A 26 11.76 1.22 0.13
N LYS A 27 11.88 1.59 -1.16
CA LYS A 27 11.94 2.99 -1.61
C LYS A 27 10.65 3.75 -1.30
N VAL A 28 9.49 3.10 -1.45
CA VAL A 28 8.18 3.69 -1.12
C VAL A 28 8.08 3.88 0.39
N LEU A 29 8.44 2.86 1.18
CA LEU A 29 8.42 2.93 2.64
C LEU A 29 9.32 4.03 3.18
N LYS A 30 10.55 4.16 2.64
CA LYS A 30 11.47 5.24 3.02
C LYS A 30 10.97 6.63 2.61
N LYS A 31 10.33 6.74 1.44
CA LYS A 31 9.85 8.03 0.92
C LYS A 31 8.62 8.55 1.69
N TYR A 32 7.71 7.66 2.07
CA TYR A 32 6.41 8.05 2.62
C TYR A 32 6.22 7.67 4.09
N ILE A 33 7.18 6.97 4.69
CA ILE A 33 7.30 6.59 6.12
C ILE A 33 6.19 5.65 6.62
N GLY A 34 4.94 5.78 6.21
CA GLY A 34 3.83 4.99 6.74
C GLY A 34 2.59 5.85 7.00
N GLY A 35 1.63 5.28 7.71
CA GLY A 35 0.39 5.95 8.11
C GLY A 35 -0.24 6.74 6.96
N ARG A 36 -0.43 8.05 7.17
CA ARG A 36 -1.03 8.94 6.18
C ARG A 36 -0.22 9.07 4.89
N GLY A 37 1.11 9.12 4.98
CA GLY A 37 1.97 9.28 3.80
C GLY A 37 1.87 8.07 2.87
N LEU A 38 2.03 6.87 3.43
CA LEU A 38 1.86 5.63 2.68
C LEU A 38 0.42 5.45 2.19
N GLY A 39 -0.57 5.80 3.02
CA GLY A 39 -1.98 5.76 2.63
C GLY A 39 -2.30 6.64 1.42
N ALA A 40 -1.80 7.88 1.39
CA ALA A 40 -1.99 8.77 0.24
C ALA A 40 -1.31 8.25 -1.03
N TYR A 41 -0.10 7.68 -0.92
CA TYR A 41 0.57 7.04 -2.05
C TYR A 41 -0.26 5.89 -2.62
N LEU A 42 -0.69 4.94 -1.77
CA LEU A 42 -1.48 3.78 -2.18
C LEU A 42 -2.83 4.21 -2.77
N PHE A 43 -3.46 5.23 -2.19
CA PHE A 43 -4.72 5.77 -2.70
C PHE A 43 -4.58 6.22 -4.16
N VAL A 44 -3.56 7.02 -4.48
CA VAL A 44 -3.31 7.48 -5.86
C VAL A 44 -2.97 6.32 -6.81
N GLN A 45 -2.32 5.26 -6.33
CA GLN A 45 -1.96 4.12 -7.19
C GLN A 45 -3.15 3.19 -7.50
N HIS A 46 -4.06 3.00 -6.55
CA HIS A 46 -5.14 1.99 -6.66
C HIS A 46 -6.52 2.57 -6.90
N THR A 47 -6.68 3.89 -6.85
CA THR A 47 -7.92 4.56 -7.18
C THR A 47 -7.74 5.42 -8.42
N ARG A 48 -8.76 5.45 -9.27
CA ARG A 48 -8.86 6.45 -10.34
C ARG A 48 -9.68 7.62 -9.82
N ASP A 49 -9.28 8.83 -10.16
CA ASP A 49 -10.15 9.97 -9.96
C ASP A 49 -11.37 9.77 -10.88
N PRO A 50 -12.61 9.70 -10.35
CA PRO A 50 -13.78 9.56 -11.20
C PRO A 50 -14.04 10.80 -12.07
N ASN A 51 -13.31 11.90 -11.83
CA ASN A 51 -13.44 13.16 -12.55
C ASN A 51 -12.30 13.42 -13.55
N VAL A 52 -11.36 12.48 -13.74
CA VAL A 52 -10.24 12.57 -14.70
C VAL A 52 -10.19 11.34 -15.59
#